data_AF-A0A9W6JWJ8-F1
#
_entry.id   AF-A0A9W6JWJ8-F1
#
_cell.length_a   1.000
_cell.length_b   1.000
_cell.length_c   1.000
_cell.angle_alpha   90.00
_cell.angle_beta   90.00
_cell.angle_gamma   90.00
#
_symmetry.space_group_name_H-M   'P 1'
#
loop_
_entity.id
_entity.type
_entity.pdbx_description
1 polymer ?
#
loop_
_entity_poly.entity_id
_entity_poly.type
_entity_poly.pdbx_seq_one_letter_code
_entity_poly.pdbx_strand_id
1 'polypeptide(L)'
;MVSSLGFEFDWTRIDDPLVRNLLRRGHAVPHPVGVGVRADPATLALVDSEGRISDTLFAVGHPLRGELFEASSLKEQIDQATRLAVLLAHRAEAAARQVA
;
A
#
# COMPACT_ATOMS: atom_id res chain seq x y z
N MET A 1 14.77 -31.93 2.04
CA MET A 1 14.07 -31.15 1.00
C MET A 1 14.19 -29.68 1.39
N VAL A 2 14.66 -28.81 0.49
CA VAL A 2 14.65 -27.35 0.72
C VAL A 2 13.51 -26.77 -0.12
N SER A 3 12.63 -26.00 0.53
CA SER A 3 11.51 -25.33 -0.11
C SER A 3 11.87 -23.87 -0.37
N SER A 4 11.78 -23.42 -1.62
CA SER A 4 12.03 -22.04 -2.05
C SER A 4 10.72 -21.35 -2.44
N LEU A 5 9.68 -21.45 -1.60
CA LEU A 5 8.33 -20.94 -1.89
C LEU A 5 8.25 -19.39 -2.00
N GLY A 6 9.32 -18.67 -1.71
CA GLY A 6 9.37 -17.21 -1.85
C GLY A 6 8.52 -16.49 -0.80
N PHE A 7 7.96 -15.35 -1.18
CA PHE A 7 7.12 -14.50 -0.32
C PHE A 7 5.64 -14.77 -0.58
N GLU A 8 4.82 -14.69 0.46
CA GLU A 8 3.35 -14.72 0.35
C GLU A 8 2.85 -13.35 -0.12
N PHE A 9 2.07 -13.33 -1.21
CA PHE A 9 1.57 -12.10 -1.82
C PHE A 9 0.05 -11.96 -1.68
N ASP A 10 -0.64 -13.05 -1.33
CA ASP A 10 -2.04 -13.01 -0.93
C ASP A 10 -2.11 -12.53 0.52
N TRP A 11 -2.57 -11.29 0.70
CA TRP A 11 -2.68 -10.66 2.00
C TRP A 11 -3.59 -11.42 2.97
N THR A 12 -4.54 -12.22 2.45
CA THR A 12 -5.42 -13.04 3.29
C THR A 12 -4.70 -14.21 3.97
N ARG A 13 -3.51 -14.56 3.47
CA ARG A 13 -2.69 -15.69 3.92
C ARG A 13 -1.48 -15.26 4.76
N ILE A 14 -1.22 -13.96 4.87
CA ILE A 14 -0.12 -13.41 5.66
C ILE A 14 -0.49 -13.45 7.15
N ASP A 15 0.27 -14.23 7.93
CA ASP A 15 0.10 -14.34 9.39
C ASP A 15 0.91 -13.29 10.17
N ASP A 16 0.73 -12.02 9.78
CA ASP A 16 1.30 -10.88 10.50
C ASP A 16 0.19 -10.13 11.26
N PRO A 17 0.37 -9.78 12.55
CA PRO A 17 -0.66 -9.11 13.33
C PRO A 17 -1.13 -7.78 12.73
N LEU A 18 -0.25 -6.97 12.13
CA LEU A 18 -0.62 -5.70 11.50
C LEU A 18 -1.49 -5.97 10.28
N VAL A 19 -1.06 -6.87 9.39
CA VAL A 19 -1.82 -7.22 8.17
C VAL A 19 -3.21 -7.75 8.53
N ARG A 20 -3.31 -8.69 9.47
CA ARG A 20 -4.59 -9.23 9.93
C ARG A 20 -5.50 -8.15 10.52
N ASN A 21 -4.95 -7.20 11.27
CA ASN A 21 -5.72 -6.08 11.84
C ASN A 21 -6.22 -5.10 10.76
N LEU A 22 -5.40 -4.77 9.76
CA LEU A 22 -5.78 -3.90 8.65
C LEU A 22 -6.93 -4.50 7.84
N LEU A 23 -6.83 -5.78 7.50
CA LEU A 23 -7.88 -6.52 6.79
C LEU A 23 -9.17 -6.61 7.62
N ARG A 24 -9.07 -7.04 8.89
CA ARG A 24 -10.23 -7.19 9.77
C ARG A 24 -10.97 -5.88 10.00
N ARG A 25 -10.24 -4.75 10.05
CA ARG A 25 -10.83 -3.41 10.25
C ARG A 25 -11.27 -2.74 8.95
N GLY A 26 -11.04 -3.37 7.79
CA GLY A 26 -11.40 -2.81 6.49
C GLY A 26 -10.50 -1.65 6.02
N HIS A 27 -9.38 -1.39 6.69
CA HIS A 27 -8.41 -0.35 6.27
C HIS A 27 -7.54 -0.77 5.09
N ALA A 28 -7.47 -2.07 4.82
CA ALA A 28 -6.90 -2.63 3.61
C ALA A 28 -7.85 -3.68 3.05
N VAL A 29 -8.03 -3.70 1.74
CA VAL A 29 -8.88 -4.67 1.04
C VAL A 29 -7.98 -5.48 0.10
N PRO A 30 -7.98 -6.82 0.17
CA PRO A 30 -7.21 -7.65 -0.76
C PRO A 30 -7.60 -7.32 -2.20
N HIS A 31 -6.62 -7.24 -3.10
CA HIS A 31 -6.91 -6.95 -4.50
C HIS A 31 -7.65 -8.15 -5.15
N PRO A 32 -8.65 -7.94 -6.03
CA PRO A 32 -9.43 -9.04 -6.63
C PRO A 32 -8.60 -10.08 -7.42
N VAL A 33 -7.39 -9.71 -7.85
CA VAL A 33 -6.46 -10.59 -8.56
C VAL A 33 -5.66 -11.54 -7.64
N GLY A 34 -5.89 -11.47 -6.32
CA GLY A 34 -5.28 -12.36 -5.34
C GLY A 34 -3.85 -12.02 -4.93
N VAL A 35 -3.31 -10.88 -5.38
CA VAL A 35 -2.00 -10.37 -4.93
C VAL A 35 -2.09 -8.90 -4.53
N GLY A 36 -1.51 -8.56 -3.37
CA GLY A 36 -1.53 -7.20 -2.84
C GLY A 36 -2.91 -6.74 -2.33
N VAL A 37 -3.06 -5.43 -2.20
CA VAL A 37 -4.24 -4.74 -1.70
C VAL A 37 -4.66 -3.63 -2.65
N ARG A 38 -5.93 -3.21 -2.54
CA ARG A 38 -6.46 -2.08 -3.30
C ARG A 38 -5.81 -0.78 -2.83
N ALA A 39 -5.34 -0.01 -3.79
CA ALA A 39 -4.74 1.30 -3.55
C ALA A 39 -5.00 2.22 -4.75
N ASP A 40 -5.03 3.52 -4.52
CA ASP A 40 -5.06 4.48 -5.61
C ASP A 40 -3.66 4.54 -6.29
N PRO A 41 -3.52 4.19 -7.58
CA PRO A 41 -2.20 4.14 -8.24
C PRO A 41 -1.52 5.51 -8.39
N ALA A 42 -2.29 6.60 -8.32
CA ALA A 42 -1.76 7.96 -8.43
C ALA A 42 -1.06 8.41 -7.15
N THR A 43 -1.69 8.18 -5.99
CA THR A 43 -1.24 8.63 -4.66
C THR A 43 -0.60 7.54 -3.81
N LEU A 44 -0.77 6.27 -4.19
CA LEU A 44 -0.38 5.07 -3.44
C LEU A 44 -1.12 4.89 -2.11
N ALA A 45 -2.20 5.63 -1.89
CA ALA A 45 -3.04 5.52 -0.71
C ALA A 45 -3.92 4.27 -0.76
N LEU A 46 -4.09 3.60 0.39
CA LEU A 46 -4.96 2.42 0.47
C LEU A 46 -6.42 2.78 0.24
N VAL A 47 -7.16 1.86 -0.38
CA VAL A 47 -8.61 1.94 -0.51
C VAL A 47 -9.26 1.04 0.54
N ASP A 48 -10.11 1.62 1.37
CA ASP A 48 -10.81 0.90 2.44
C ASP A 48 -12.00 0.06 1.92
N SER A 49 -12.64 -0.69 2.83
CA SER A 49 -13.80 -1.53 2.52
C SER A 49 -15.02 -0.76 2.02
N GLU A 50 -15.08 0.55 2.26
CA GLU A 50 -16.15 1.44 1.80
C GLU A 50 -15.77 2.15 0.49
N GLY A 51 -14.60 1.83 -0.08
CA GLY A 51 -14.12 2.42 -1.32
C GLY A 51 -13.50 3.80 -1.16
N ARG A 52 -13.20 4.24 0.07
CA ARG A 52 -12.56 5.54 0.33
C ARG A 52 -11.05 5.42 0.23
N ILE A 53 -10.44 6.43 -0.38
CA ILE A 53 -8.98 6.59 -0.41
C ILE A 53 -8.54 7.10 0.97
N SER A 54 -7.54 6.45 1.55
CA SER A 54 -7.01 6.82 2.86
C SER A 54 -6.21 8.12 2.80
N ASP A 55 -6.38 8.97 3.81
CA ASP A 55 -5.54 10.16 4.00
C ASP A 55 -4.23 9.87 4.75
N THR A 56 -4.12 8.70 5.38
CA THR A 56 -3.03 8.39 6.33
C THR A 56 -2.32 7.07 6.05
N LEU A 57 -2.93 6.15 5.29
CA LEU A 57 -2.34 4.84 4.99
C LEU A 57 -1.95 4.77 3.52
N PHE A 58 -0.68 4.51 3.27
CA PHE A 58 -0.07 4.41 1.95
C PHE A 58 0.73 3.12 1.84
N ALA A 59 0.91 2.62 0.63
CA ALA A 59 1.69 1.43 0.34
C ALA A 59 2.83 1.71 -0.63
N VAL A 60 3.90 0.94 -0.51
CA VAL A 60 5.02 0.91 -1.46
C VAL A 60 5.45 -0.55 -1.62
N GLY A 61 5.79 -0.96 -2.83
CA GLY A 61 6.31 -2.29 -3.13
C GLY A 61 5.23 -3.36 -3.28
N HIS A 62 5.48 -4.55 -2.72
CA HIS A 62 4.61 -5.72 -2.82
C HIS A 62 3.11 -5.55 -2.50
N PRO A 63 2.67 -4.70 -1.55
CA PRO A 63 1.25 -4.45 -1.34
C PRO A 63 0.55 -3.91 -2.59
N LEU A 64 1.27 -3.22 -3.48
CA LEU A 64 0.72 -2.61 -4.70
C LEU A 64 0.66 -3.57 -5.89
N ARG A 65 1.07 -4.84 -5.75
CA ARG A 65 1.25 -5.74 -6.91
C ARG A 65 -0.04 -6.02 -7.69
N GLY A 66 -1.20 -5.90 -7.05
CA GLY A 66 -2.50 -5.99 -7.70
C GLY A 66 -2.83 -4.79 -8.60
N GLU A 67 -2.33 -3.61 -8.23
CA GLU A 67 -2.53 -2.34 -8.95
C GLU A 67 -1.39 -2.05 -9.95
N LEU A 68 -0.17 -2.40 -9.58
CA LEU A 68 1.08 -2.12 -10.29
C LEU A 68 1.88 -3.42 -10.40
N PHE A 69 1.76 -4.10 -11.54
CA PHE A 69 2.34 -5.43 -11.77
C PHE A 69 3.86 -5.49 -11.49
N GLU A 70 4.61 -4.44 -11.84
CA GLU A 70 6.06 -4.33 -11.64
C GLU A 70 6.48 -3.73 -10.29
N ALA A 71 5.59 -3.64 -9.29
CA ALA A 71 5.90 -3.05 -7.98
C ALA A 71 6.96 -3.81 -7.13
N SER A 72 7.66 -4.79 -7.69
CA SER A 72 8.64 -5.62 -6.99
C SER A 72 10.10 -5.30 -7.30
N SER A 73 10.43 -4.47 -8.29
CA SER A 73 11.84 -4.10 -8.50
C SER A 73 12.27 -2.98 -7.55
N LEU A 74 13.56 -2.95 -7.23
CA LEU A 74 14.16 -1.88 -6.45
C LEU A 74 13.94 -0.50 -7.10
N LYS A 75 13.99 -0.42 -8.42
CA LYS A 75 13.78 0.83 -9.16
C LYS A 75 12.35 1.34 -8.97
N GLU A 76 11.36 0.46 -9.11
CA GLU A 76 9.95 0.85 -8.91
C GLU A 76 9.67 1.20 -7.45
N GLN A 77 10.25 0.50 -6.49
CA GLN A 77 10.09 0.83 -5.07
C GLN A 77 10.70 2.20 -4.74
N ILE A 78 11.86 2.54 -5.32
CA ILE A 78 12.46 3.87 -5.17
C ILE A 78 11.57 4.96 -5.80
N ASP A 79 11.02 4.72 -7.00
CA ASP A 79 10.09 5.66 -7.65
C ASP A 79 8.84 5.91 -6.81
N GLN A 80 8.21 4.83 -6.34
CA GLN A 80 7.03 4.87 -5.48
C GLN A 80 7.32 5.62 -4.17
N ALA A 81 8.42 5.30 -3.49
CA ALA A 81 8.82 5.97 -2.25
C ALA A 81 9.11 7.46 -2.48
N THR A 82 9.76 7.81 -3.60
CA THR A 82 10.06 9.20 -3.97
C THR A 82 8.77 9.99 -4.21
N ARG A 83 7.85 9.44 -5.00
CA ARG A 83 6.54 10.05 -5.27
C ARG A 83 5.74 10.24 -3.99
N LEU A 84 5.72 9.24 -3.11
CA LEU A 84 5.03 9.31 -1.84
C LEU A 84 5.65 10.38 -0.92
N ALA A 85 6.99 10.47 -0.86
CA ALA A 85 7.68 11.47 -0.04
C ALA A 85 7.33 12.91 -0.48
N VAL A 86 7.32 13.18 -1.80
CA VAL A 86 6.93 14.49 -2.36
C VAL A 86 5.47 14.83 -2.01
N LEU A 87 4.56 13.86 -2.17
CA LEU A 87 3.15 14.02 -1.83
C LEU A 87 2.97 14.38 -0.35
N LEU A 88 3.64 13.67 0.55
CA LEU A 88 3.56 13.90 2.00
C LEU A 88 4.18 15.24 2.40
N ALA A 89 5.30 15.64 1.79
CA ALA A 89 5.90 16.95 2.04
C ALA A 89 4.93 18.09 1.69
N HIS A 90 4.31 18.04 0.52
CA HIS A 90 3.32 19.04 0.12
C HIS A 90 2.09 19.07 1.05
N ARG A 91 1.62 17.91 1.50
CA ARG A 91 0.53 17.83 2.50
C ARG A 91 0.93 18.46 3.84
N ALA A 92 2.14 18.19 4.31
CA ALA A 92 2.65 18.76 5.55
C ALA A 92 2.77 20.29 5.48
N GLU A 93 3.28 20.83 4.37
CA GLU A 93 3.36 22.28 4.13
C GLU A 93 1.97 22.93 4.06
N ALA A 94 1.01 22.28 3.39
CA ALA A 94 -0.36 22.76 3.34
C ALA A 94 -1.01 22.78 4.73
N ALA A 95 -0.84 21.72 5.52
CA ALA A 95 -1.34 21.66 6.89
C ALA A 95 -0.71 22.74 7.78
N ALA A 96 0.60 22.98 7.67
CA ALA A 96 1.29 24.02 8.43
C ALA A 96 0.75 25.42 8.12
N ARG A 97 0.42 25.71 6.85
CA ARG A 97 -0.20 26.99 6.44
C ARG A 97 -1.63 27.19 6.92
N GLN A 98 -2.36 26.12 7.22
CA GLN A 98 -3.73 26.21 7.73
C GLN A 98 -3.79 26.52 9.23
N VAL A 99 -2.69 26.25 9.96
CA VAL A 99 -2.59 26.45 11.41
C VAL A 99 -1.99 27.81 11.77
N ALA A 100 -1.28 28.46 10.83
CA ALA A 100 -0.69 29.79 10.97
C ALA A 100 -1.68 30.90 10.62
#